data_AF-A0A7S0C5F1-F1
#
_entry.id   AF-A0A7S0C5F1-F1
#
_cell.length_a   1.000
_cell.length_b   1.000
_cell.length_c   1.000
_cell.angle_alpha   90.00
_cell.angle_beta   90.00
_cell.angle_gamma   90.00
#
_symmetry.space_group_name_H-M   'P 1'
#
loop_
_entity.id
_entity.type
_entity.pdbx_description
1 polymer ?
#
loop_
_entity_poly.entity_id
_entity_poly.type
_entity_poly.pdbx_seq_one_letter_code
_entity_poly.pdbx_strand_id
1 'polypeptide(L)'
;GNDKETNKARMEQVWNIFDGLQTSNFGDANELTYYTLFRAIINLSTYCEIERERNVLKFFQQCCRDGLLSNYLLRSLISTLRNDNFLVTKMLNIEISKVANVKAVDLPATWSRNTKNDVV
;
A
#
# COMPACT_ATOMS: atom_id res chain seq x y z
N GLY A 1 -18.04 18.68 5.47
CA GLY A 1 -19.39 18.07 5.46
C GLY A 1 -19.53 17.19 4.25
N ASN A 2 -19.74 17.77 3.08
CA ASN A 2 -20.02 17.07 1.83
C ASN A 2 -18.83 16.29 1.23
N ASP A 3 -17.63 16.88 1.26
CA ASP A 3 -16.44 16.27 0.64
C ASP A 3 -15.95 15.01 1.37
N LYS A 4 -16.18 14.92 2.68
CA LYS A 4 -15.78 13.76 3.50
C LYS A 4 -16.62 12.54 3.15
N GLU A 5 -17.94 12.68 3.10
CA GLU A 5 -18.85 11.60 2.71
C GLU A 5 -18.64 11.20 1.25
N THR A 6 -18.42 12.18 0.38
CA THR A 6 -18.08 11.95 -1.02
C THR A 6 -16.78 11.16 -1.17
N ASN A 7 -15.72 11.50 -0.43
CA ASN A 7 -14.44 10.79 -0.50
C ASN A 7 -14.51 9.40 0.13
N LYS A 8 -15.32 9.20 1.16
CA LYS A 8 -15.59 7.87 1.70
C LYS A 8 -16.26 6.97 0.65
N ALA A 9 -17.30 7.46 -0.03
CA ALA A 9 -17.95 6.71 -1.11
C ALA A 9 -17.00 6.41 -2.28
N ARG A 10 -16.14 7.37 -2.65
CA ARG A 10 -15.09 7.17 -3.67
C ARG A 10 -14.06 6.13 -3.22
N MET A 11 -13.69 6.11 -1.95
CA MET A 11 -12.78 5.10 -1.39
C MET A 11 -13.39 3.70 -1.47
N GLU A 12 -14.68 3.57 -1.13
CA GLU A 12 -15.41 2.31 -1.27
C GLU A 12 -15.45 1.83 -2.73
N GLN A 13 -15.69 2.74 -3.69
CA GLN A 13 -15.61 2.43 -5.11
C GLN A 13 -14.22 1.97 -5.55
N VAL A 14 -13.16 2.63 -5.08
CA VAL A 14 -11.76 2.25 -5.37
C VAL A 14 -11.49 0.82 -4.91
N TRP A 15 -11.90 0.46 -3.70
CA TRP A 15 -11.75 -0.92 -3.20
C TRP A 15 -12.58 -1.92 -3.99
N ASN A 16 -13.83 -1.59 -4.31
CA ASN A 16 -14.69 -2.48 -5.11
C ASN A 16 -14.13 -2.73 -6.52
N ILE A 17 -13.56 -1.70 -7.15
CA ILE A 17 -12.89 -1.84 -8.45
C ILE A 17 -11.68 -2.77 -8.32
N PHE A 18 -10.87 -2.57 -7.28
CA PHE A 18 -9.69 -3.40 -7.05
C PHE A 18 -10.07 -4.88 -6.79
N ASP A 19 -11.05 -5.13 -5.92
CA ASP A 19 -11.56 -6.47 -5.63
C ASP A 19 -12.17 -7.11 -6.90
N GLY A 20 -12.86 -6.32 -7.72
CA GLY A 20 -13.37 -6.72 -9.02
C GLY A 20 -12.26 -7.11 -10.00
N LEU A 21 -11.15 -6.36 -10.03
CA LEU A 21 -9.98 -6.70 -10.85
C LEU A 21 -9.36 -8.04 -10.42
N GLN A 22 -9.19 -8.25 -9.10
CA GLN A 22 -8.61 -9.48 -8.55
C GLN A 22 -9.45 -10.73 -8.84
N THR A 23 -10.76 -10.57 -9.02
CA THR A 23 -11.69 -11.68 -9.29
C THR A 23 -12.07 -11.79 -10.76
N SER A 24 -11.56 -10.89 -11.61
CA SER A 24 -11.88 -10.87 -13.03
C SER A 24 -11.01 -11.82 -13.84
N ASN A 25 -11.51 -12.24 -15.00
CA ASN A 25 -10.74 -13.01 -15.98
C ASN A 25 -9.81 -12.12 -16.85
N PHE A 26 -9.57 -10.86 -16.49
CA PHE A 26 -8.75 -9.91 -17.26
C PHE A 26 -7.26 -9.93 -16.90
N GLY A 27 -6.85 -10.83 -16.01
CA GLY A 27 -5.47 -11.00 -15.57
C GLY A 27 -5.26 -10.62 -14.12
N ASP A 28 -4.13 -11.07 -13.57
CA ASP A 28 -3.79 -10.85 -12.16
C ASP A 28 -3.38 -9.39 -11.90
N ALA A 29 -3.76 -8.88 -10.73
CA ALA A 29 -3.26 -7.59 -10.25
C ALA A 29 -1.73 -7.64 -10.16
N ASN A 30 -1.07 -6.65 -10.76
CA ASN A 30 0.38 -6.54 -10.78
C ASN A 30 0.84 -5.29 -10.02
N GLU A 31 2.14 -5.06 -9.99
CA GLU A 31 2.74 -3.91 -9.30
C GLU A 31 2.12 -2.56 -9.69
N LEU A 32 1.81 -2.34 -10.98
CA LEU A 32 1.18 -1.11 -11.45
C LEU A 32 -0.25 -0.95 -10.92
N THR A 33 -1.00 -2.06 -10.81
CA THR A 33 -2.34 -2.07 -10.19
C THR A 33 -2.26 -1.61 -8.74
N TYR A 34 -1.31 -2.14 -7.96
CA TYR A 34 -1.13 -1.75 -6.55
C TYR A 34 -0.63 -0.32 -6.40
N TYR A 35 0.28 0.13 -7.27
CA TYR A 35 0.74 1.52 -7.24
C TYR A 35 -0.43 2.48 -7.50
N THR A 36 -1.27 2.17 -8.49
CA THR A 36 -2.46 2.96 -8.81
C THR A 36 -3.45 2.99 -7.64
N LEU A 37 -3.71 1.85 -7.02
CA LEU A 37 -4.53 1.75 -5.81
C LEU A 37 -3.96 2.61 -4.68
N PHE A 38 -2.65 2.52 -4.40
CA PHE A 38 -2.00 3.29 -3.35
C PHE A 38 -2.15 4.80 -3.59
N ARG A 39 -1.93 5.27 -4.82
CA ARG A 39 -2.10 6.69 -5.18
C ARG A 39 -3.54 7.15 -4.97
N ALA A 40 -4.52 6.34 -5.35
CA ALA A 40 -5.94 6.63 -5.14
C ALA A 40 -6.26 6.75 -3.63
N ILE A 41 -5.76 5.82 -2.81
CA ILE A 41 -5.93 5.83 -1.36
C ILE A 41 -5.38 7.12 -0.74
N ILE A 42 -4.16 7.50 -1.10
CA ILE A 42 -3.50 8.68 -0.55
C ILE A 42 -4.24 9.96 -0.95
N ASN A 43 -4.66 10.08 -2.21
CA ASN A 43 -5.36 11.26 -2.69
C ASN A 43 -6.75 11.43 -2.05
N LEU A 44 -7.48 10.33 -1.85
CA LEU A 44 -8.85 10.36 -1.31
C LEU A 44 -8.90 10.48 0.22
N SER A 45 -7.82 10.12 0.93
CA SER A 45 -7.78 10.16 2.40
C SER A 45 -7.19 11.45 2.98
N THR A 46 -7.02 12.50 2.17
CA THR A 46 -6.34 13.76 2.55
C THR A 46 -7.02 14.53 3.69
N TYR A 47 -8.28 14.24 4.00
CA TYR A 47 -9.09 15.00 4.95
C TYR A 47 -9.34 14.29 6.29
N CYS A 48 -8.86 13.05 6.45
CA CYS A 48 -9.06 12.29 7.68
C CYS A 48 -7.88 11.34 7.93
N GLU A 49 -7.03 11.68 8.90
CA GLU A 49 -5.85 10.90 9.25
C GLU A 49 -6.19 9.46 9.67
N ILE A 50 -7.27 9.27 10.45
CA ILE A 50 -7.73 7.94 10.89
C ILE A 50 -8.13 7.07 9.68
N GLU A 51 -8.83 7.63 8.70
CA GLU A 51 -9.21 6.91 7.48
C GLU A 51 -7.99 6.64 6.60
N ARG A 52 -7.05 7.59 6.51
CA ARG A 52 -5.78 7.40 5.81
C ARG A 52 -4.99 6.25 6.41
N GLU A 53 -4.77 6.24 7.73
CA GLU A 53 -4.08 5.16 8.42
C GLU A 53 -4.76 3.81 8.13
N ARG A 54 -6.09 3.75 8.30
CA ARG A 54 -6.86 2.51 8.06
C ARG A 54 -6.71 1.99 6.63
N ASN A 55 -6.85 2.85 5.63
CA ASN A 55 -6.76 2.43 4.23
C ASN A 55 -5.33 2.06 3.82
N VAL A 56 -4.32 2.78 4.32
CA VAL A 56 -2.90 2.46 4.10
C VAL A 56 -2.54 1.11 4.74
N LEU A 57 -3.01 0.85 5.96
CA LEU A 57 -2.84 -0.44 6.63
C LEU A 57 -3.51 -1.57 5.84
N LYS A 58 -4.75 -1.36 5.38
CA LYS A 58 -5.48 -2.33 4.55
C LYS A 58 -4.71 -2.62 3.26
N PHE A 59 -4.22 -1.58 2.57
CA PHE A 59 -3.39 -1.71 1.38
C PHE A 59 -2.12 -2.51 1.63
N PHE A 60 -1.38 -2.17 2.69
CA PHE A 60 -0.16 -2.87 3.04
C PHE A 60 -0.41 -4.35 3.34
N GLN A 61 -1.44 -4.67 4.12
CA GLN A 61 -1.85 -6.04 4.41
C GLN A 61 -2.23 -6.81 3.14
N GLN A 62 -2.90 -6.16 2.19
CA GLN A 62 -3.22 -6.76 0.90
C GLN A 62 -1.97 -7.05 0.07
N CYS A 63 -1.01 -6.12 -0.01
CA CYS A 63 0.29 -6.34 -0.67
C CYS A 63 1.01 -7.56 -0.08
N CYS A 64 1.06 -7.64 1.26
CA CYS A 64 1.74 -8.72 1.96
C CYS A 64 1.07 -10.08 1.73
N ARG A 65 -0.27 -10.11 1.70
CA ARG A 65 -1.04 -11.34 1.46
C ARG A 65 -0.81 -11.88 0.05
N ASP A 66 -0.81 -10.98 -0.92
CA ASP A 66 -0.71 -11.35 -2.33
C ASP A 66 0.76 -11.52 -2.77
N GLY A 67 1.70 -11.19 -1.89
CA GLY A 67 3.13 -11.32 -2.13
C GLY A 67 3.69 -10.28 -3.08
N LEU A 68 3.03 -9.12 -3.16
CA LEU A 68 3.30 -8.05 -4.12
C LEU A 68 3.96 -6.83 -3.47
N LEU A 69 4.55 -6.95 -2.28
CA LEU A 69 5.34 -5.88 -1.67
C LEU A 69 6.73 -5.80 -2.32
N SER A 70 6.85 -5.10 -3.45
CA SER A 70 8.13 -4.85 -4.14
C SER A 70 8.95 -3.74 -3.47
N ASN A 71 10.23 -3.61 -3.87
CA ASN A 71 11.06 -2.47 -3.43
C ASN A 71 10.49 -1.13 -3.88
N TYR A 72 9.87 -1.07 -5.06
CA TYR A 72 9.28 0.16 -5.58
C TYR A 72 8.04 0.59 -4.79
N LEU A 73 7.13 -0.35 -4.48
CA LEU A 73 5.96 -0.07 -3.65
C LEU A 73 6.37 0.28 -2.21
N LEU A 74 7.36 -0.42 -1.66
CA LEU A 74 7.91 -0.13 -0.33
C LEU A 74 8.51 1.29 -0.26
N ARG A 75 9.33 1.68 -1.24
CA ARG A 75 9.89 3.04 -1.35
C ARG A 75 8.80 4.09 -1.50
N SER A 76 7.80 3.84 -2.35
CA SER A 76 6.67 4.75 -2.56
C SER A 76 5.88 4.95 -1.26
N LEU A 77 5.66 3.87 -0.51
CA LEU A 77 4.97 3.89 0.78
C LEU A 77 5.77 4.69 1.81
N ILE A 78 7.05 4.38 2.01
CA ILE A 78 7.92 5.07 2.97
C ILE A 78 8.04 6.56 2.63
N SER A 79 8.22 6.90 1.35
CA SER A 79 8.34 8.29 0.91
C SER A 79 7.04 9.07 1.15
N THR A 80 5.88 8.45 0.91
CA THR A 80 4.58 9.10 1.08
C THR A 80 4.20 9.27 2.56
N LEU A 81 4.70 8.37 3.41
CA LEU A 81 4.46 8.36 4.86
C LEU A 81 5.67 8.92 5.65
N ARG A 82 6.58 9.67 5.02
CA ARG A 82 7.80 10.16 5.67
C ARG A 82 7.53 11.00 6.94
N ASN A 83 6.38 11.66 6.99
CA ASN A 83 5.95 12.43 8.17
C ASN A 83 5.24 11.56 9.22
N ASP A 84 4.86 10.33 8.88
CA ASP A 84 4.18 9.35 9.74
C ASP A 84 5.09 8.16 10.06
N ASN A 85 6.30 8.44 10.55
CA ASN A 85 7.28 7.40 10.86
C ASN A 85 6.74 6.32 11.80
N PHE A 86 5.85 6.69 12.73
CA PHE A 86 5.20 5.73 13.63
C PHE A 86 4.32 4.71 12.90
N LEU A 87 3.59 5.13 11.87
CA LEU A 87 2.76 4.22 11.07
C LEU A 87 3.64 3.24 10.29
N VAL A 88 4.73 3.75 9.70
CA VAL A 88 5.68 2.92 8.93
C VAL A 88 6.37 1.89 9.82
N THR A 89 6.85 2.29 11.01
CA THR A 89 7.50 1.36 11.95
C THR A 89 6.51 0.31 12.48
N LYS A 90 5.26 0.70 12.77
CA LYS A 90 4.19 -0.22 13.18
C LYS A 90 3.87 -1.24 12.10
N MET A 91 3.82 -0.82 10.83
CA MET A 91 3.54 -1.70 9.70
C MET A 91 4.66 -2.70 9.42
N LEU A 92 5.89 -2.20 9.39
CA LEU A 92 7.05 -3.02 9.03
C LEU A 92 7.62 -3.80 10.23
N ASN A 93 7.20 -3.44 11.45
CA ASN A 93 7.75 -3.96 12.70
C ASN A 93 9.28 -3.83 12.77
N ILE A 94 9.80 -2.67 12.39
CA ILE A 94 11.23 -2.34 12.40
C ILE A 94 11.50 -1.04 13.16
N GLU A 95 12.75 -0.86 13.59
CA GLU A 95 13.22 0.38 14.20
C GLU A 95 13.20 1.54 13.19
N ILE A 96 12.87 2.74 13.67
CA ILE A 96 12.79 3.97 12.86
C ILE A 96 14.10 4.25 12.10
N SER A 97 15.26 3.96 12.69
CA SER A 97 16.58 4.14 12.09
C SER A 97 16.81 3.26 10.86
N LYS A 98 16.06 2.15 10.72
CA LYS A 98 16.18 1.20 9.61
C LYS A 98 15.19 1.48 8.48
N VAL A 99 14.14 2.28 8.73
CA VAL A 99 13.06 2.54 7.76
C VAL A 99 13.55 3.07 6.42
N ALA A 100 14.53 3.97 6.40
CA ALA A 100 14.98 4.58 5.14
C ALA A 100 15.69 3.59 4.20
N ASN A 101 16.24 2.49 4.73
CA ASN A 101 17.10 1.57 3.99
C ASN A 101 16.48 0.17 3.83
N VAL A 102 15.29 -0.05 4.36
CA VAL A 102 14.61 -1.35 4.29
C VAL A 102 14.31 -1.73 2.85
N LYS A 103 14.66 -2.97 2.49
CA LYS A 103 14.35 -3.58 1.20
C LYS A 103 13.33 -4.69 1.39
N ALA A 104 12.63 -5.05 0.32
CA ALA A 104 11.66 -6.15 0.34
C ALA A 104 12.30 -7.49 0.76
N VAL A 105 13.59 -7.69 0.46
CA VAL A 105 14.37 -8.88 0.87
C VAL A 105 14.63 -8.94 2.38
N ASP A 106 14.56 -7.81 3.09
CA ASP A 106 14.77 -7.74 4.54
C ASP A 106 13.47 -8.04 5.32
N LEU A 107 12.35 -8.18 4.60
CA LEU A 107 11.01 -8.42 5.14
C LEU A 107 10.64 -9.92 5.01
N PRO A 108 9.58 -10.38 5.70
CA PRO A 108 9.12 -11.77 5.57
C PRO A 108 8.98 -12.18 4.09
N ALA A 109 9.60 -13.30 3.72
CA ALA A 109 9.64 -13.76 2.32
C ALA A 109 8.24 -13.94 1.70
N THR A 110 7.22 -14.21 2.52
CA THR A 110 5.83 -14.31 2.07
C THR A 110 5.23 -13.00 1.59
N TRP A 111 5.75 -11.86 2.05
CA TRP A 111 5.25 -10.53 1.69
C TRP A 111 5.72 -10.09 0.30
N SER A 112 6.81 -10.68 -0.20
CA SER A 112 7.39 -10.34 -1.49
C SER A 112 7.84 -11.61 -2.22
N ARG A 113 6.94 -12.13 -3.06
CA ARG A 113 7.21 -13.28 -3.93
C ARG A 113 8.20 -12.95 -5.06
N ASN A 114 8.37 -11.65 -5.36
CA ASN A 114 9.21 -11.14 -6.46
C ASN A 114 10.65 -10.77 -6.07
N THR A 115 11.12 -11.12 -4.87
CA THR A 115 12.47 -10.77 -4.37
C THR A 115 13.64 -11.31 -5.20
N LYS A 116 13.40 -12.25 -6.13
CA LYS A 116 14.44 -12.81 -7.01
C LYS A 116 14.69 -12.03 -8.31
N ASN A 117 13.85 -11.05 -8.66
CA ASN A 117 13.92 -10.38 -9.97
C ASN A 117 14.27 -8.87 -9.93
N ASP A 118 14.46 -8.25 -8.76
CA ASP A 118 14.88 -6.85 -8.64
C ASP A 118 16.42 -6.69 -8.78
N VAL A 119 17.01 -7.35 -9.77
CA VAL A 119 18.41 -7.14 -10.18
C VAL A 119 18.42 -6.59 -11.59
N VAL A 120 18.29 -5.27 -11.72
CA VAL A 120 19.01 -4.43 -12.71
C VAL A 120 19.20 -3.03 -12.12
#